data_AF-A0A8J3TA72-F1
#
_entry.id   AF-A0A8J3TA72-F1
#
_cell.length_a   1.000
_cell.length_b   1.000
_cell.length_c   1.000
_cell.angle_alpha   90.00
_cell.angle_beta   90.00
_cell.angle_gamma   90.00
#
_symmetry.space_group_name_H-M   'P 1'
#
loop_
_entity.id
_entity.type
_entity.pdbx_description
1 polymer ?
#
loop_
_entity_poly.entity_id
_entity_poly.type
_entity_poly.pdbx_seq_one_letter_code
_entity_poly.pdbx_strand_id
1 'polypeptide(L)'
;MRPYRGAVINPGTLPVDGATEAAAAQNMTVFITAVLEQGGQLAGDPVRDPEADRDGRFGYLLPVTSGSTVRVLMPGVDLQRVRDDLTVAAPCLYVDDEPWWWPSAVTQAVGATARLAVAELTGQTED
;
A
#
# COMPACT_ATOMS: atom_id res chain seq x y z
N MET A 1 -23.55 -22.09 -25.57
CA MET A 1 -22.42 -21.57 -24.77
C MET A 1 -22.87 -20.24 -24.17
N ARG A 2 -23.15 -20.19 -22.86
CA ARG A 2 -23.51 -18.90 -22.22
C ARG A 2 -22.21 -18.10 -22.06
N PRO A 3 -22.16 -16.80 -22.40
CA PRO A 3 -21.01 -16.00 -22.05
C PRO A 3 -20.90 -15.98 -20.53
N TYR A 4 -19.75 -16.40 -20.00
CA TYR A 4 -19.37 -16.04 -18.65
C TYR A 4 -19.35 -14.50 -18.60
N ARG A 5 -20.40 -13.90 -18.03
CA ARG A 5 -20.27 -12.56 -17.47
C ARG A 5 -19.30 -12.74 -16.32
N GLY A 6 -18.00 -12.52 -16.57
CA GLY A 6 -17.03 -12.42 -15.50
C GLY A 6 -17.64 -11.48 -14.47
N ALA A 7 -17.88 -11.99 -13.27
CA ALA A 7 -18.37 -11.14 -12.19
C ALA A 7 -17.38 -9.99 -12.13
N VAL A 8 -17.87 -8.76 -12.30
CA VAL A 8 -17.08 -7.57 -11.98
C VAL A 8 -16.91 -7.65 -10.47
N ILE A 9 -15.83 -8.31 -10.03
CA ILE A 9 -15.42 -8.35 -8.64
C ILE A 9 -15.00 -6.91 -8.36
N ASN A 10 -15.86 -6.16 -7.66
CA ASN A 10 -15.47 -4.88 -7.12
C ASN A 10 -14.29 -5.16 -6.17
N PRO A 11 -13.11 -4.55 -6.39
CA PRO A 11 -11.94 -4.85 -5.57
C PRO A 11 -12.03 -4.25 -4.17
N GLY A 12 -13.21 -3.89 -3.67
CA GLY A 12 -13.39 -3.24 -2.37
C GLY A 12 -13.26 -1.72 -2.43
N THR A 13 -13.48 -1.11 -3.59
CA THR A 13 -13.28 0.34 -3.85
C THR A 13 -14.40 1.24 -3.35
N LEU A 14 -15.47 0.66 -2.80
CA LEU A 14 -16.56 1.43 -2.21
C LEU A 14 -16.07 2.28 -1.02
N PRO A 15 -16.81 3.34 -0.68
CA PRO A 15 -16.61 4.06 0.58
C PRO A 15 -16.60 3.12 1.78
N VAL A 16 -15.68 3.39 2.71
CA VAL A 16 -15.52 2.62 3.94
C VAL A 16 -16.27 3.30 5.07
N ASP A 17 -17.46 2.78 5.39
CA ASP A 17 -18.26 3.29 6.50
C ASP A 17 -17.60 3.05 7.87
N GLY A 18 -17.79 4.01 8.79
CA GLY A 18 -17.25 3.95 10.15
C GLY A 18 -15.73 4.12 10.23
N ALA A 19 -15.10 4.60 9.16
CA ALA A 19 -13.66 4.75 9.10
C ALA A 19 -13.13 5.83 10.05
N THR A 20 -12.01 5.54 10.73
CA THR A 20 -11.31 6.48 11.62
C THR A 20 -9.83 6.54 11.30
N GLU A 21 -9.23 7.71 11.50
CA GLU A 21 -7.80 7.90 11.30
C GLU A 21 -6.97 7.05 12.27
N ALA A 22 -7.43 6.91 13.51
CA ALA A 22 -6.77 6.11 14.52
C ALA A 22 -6.64 4.63 14.13
N ALA A 23 -7.69 4.05 13.51
CA ALA A 23 -7.62 2.70 12.98
C ALA A 23 -6.70 2.61 11.76
N ALA A 24 -6.75 3.60 10.87
CA ALA A 24 -5.83 3.65 9.72
C ALA A 24 -4.36 3.73 10.16
N ALA A 25 -4.04 4.51 11.19
CA ALA A 25 -2.69 4.61 11.74
C ALA A 25 -2.22 3.27 12.33
N GLN A 26 -3.08 2.55 13.04
CA GLN A 26 -2.77 1.21 13.56
C GLN A 26 -2.52 0.21 12.41
N ASN A 27 -3.38 0.23 11.39
CA ASN A 27 -3.22 -0.61 10.20
C ASN A 27 -1.94 -0.28 9.45
N MET A 28 -1.57 1.01 9.37
CA MET A 28 -0.34 1.47 8.73
C MET A 28 0.91 0.90 9.42
N THR A 29 0.95 0.89 10.75
CA THR A 29 2.03 0.25 11.52
C THR A 29 2.20 -1.22 11.13
N VAL A 30 1.11 -1.97 11.06
CA VAL A 30 1.15 -3.40 10.68
C VAL A 30 1.56 -3.58 9.22
N PHE A 31 1.10 -2.68 8.34
CA PHE A 31 1.44 -2.72 6.92
C PHE A 31 2.93 -2.50 6.69
N ILE A 32 3.54 -1.52 7.36
CA ILE A 32 4.98 -1.25 7.30
C ILE A 32 5.77 -2.47 7.79
N THR A 33 5.38 -3.04 8.93
CA THR A 33 6.03 -4.25 9.44
C THR A 33 6.02 -5.35 8.39
N ALA A 34 4.88 -5.60 7.73
CA ALA A 34 4.79 -6.60 6.67
C ALA A 34 5.66 -6.27 5.44
N VAL A 35 5.77 -4.99 5.06
CA VAL A 35 6.65 -4.54 3.97
C VAL A 35 8.13 -4.77 4.33
N LEU A 36 8.54 -4.40 5.54
CA LEU A 36 9.92 -4.57 6.01
C LEU A 36 10.29 -6.06 6.16
N GLU A 37 9.38 -6.89 6.68
CA GLU A 37 9.57 -8.34 6.78
C GLU A 37 9.73 -9.03 5.42
N GLN A 38 9.16 -8.46 4.35
CA GLN A 38 9.31 -8.93 2.97
C GLN A 38 10.48 -8.27 2.20
N GLY A 39 11.30 -7.46 2.87
CA GLY A 39 12.52 -6.88 2.29
C GLY A 39 12.36 -5.49 1.67
N GLY A 40 11.23 -4.81 1.91
CA GLY A 40 11.08 -3.39 1.56
C GLY A 40 12.06 -2.50 2.34
N GLN A 41 12.39 -1.34 1.78
CA GLN A 41 13.36 -0.40 2.35
C GLN A 41 12.78 1.01 2.44
N LEU A 42 12.65 1.53 3.66
CA LEU A 42 12.16 2.88 3.93
C LEU A 42 13.27 3.76 4.47
N ALA A 43 13.26 5.04 4.09
CA ALA A 43 14.20 6.05 4.56
C ALA A 43 13.80 6.68 5.91
N GLY A 44 12.60 6.35 6.41
CA GLY A 44 12.06 6.88 7.65
C GLY A 44 10.61 6.45 7.87
N ASP A 45 10.00 7.00 8.91
CA ASP A 45 8.61 6.73 9.25
C ASP A 45 7.66 7.31 8.18
N PRO A 46 6.49 6.69 7.96
CA PRO A 46 5.47 7.27 7.10
C PRO A 46 4.99 8.62 7.64
N VAL A 47 4.78 9.54 6.72
CA VAL A 47 4.26 10.87 7.00
C VAL A 47 2.79 10.92 6.60
N ARG A 48 1.95 11.49 7.45
CA ARG A 48 0.53 11.67 7.16
C ARG A 48 0.31 12.69 6.03
N ASP A 49 -0.56 12.36 5.07
CA ASP A 49 -0.96 13.22 3.94
C ASP A 49 -2.49 13.42 3.90
N PRO A 50 -3.03 14.37 4.69
CA PRO A 50 -4.48 14.57 4.81
C PRO A 50 -5.16 15.00 3.50
N GLU A 51 -4.43 15.62 2.58
CA GLU A 51 -4.98 16.06 1.29
C GLU A 51 -5.32 14.88 0.37
N ALA A 52 -4.72 13.71 0.61
CA ALA A 52 -4.98 12.49 -0.15
C ALA A 52 -6.14 11.65 0.41
N ASP A 53 -6.77 12.06 1.51
CA ASP A 53 -7.88 11.31 2.11
C ASP A 53 -9.07 11.20 1.16
N ARG A 54 -9.63 9.99 1.07
CA ARG A 54 -10.87 9.75 0.33
C ARG A 54 -11.59 8.51 0.82
N ASP A 55 -12.92 8.54 0.79
CA ASP A 55 -13.76 7.34 0.88
C ASP A 55 -13.47 6.46 2.11
N GLY A 56 -13.18 7.06 3.26
CA GLY A 56 -12.84 6.36 4.51
C GLY A 56 -11.42 5.78 4.54
N ARG A 57 -10.53 6.28 3.68
CA ARG A 57 -9.12 5.94 3.63
C ARG A 57 -8.27 7.17 3.89
N PHE A 58 -7.22 6.97 4.65
CA PHE A 58 -6.34 8.03 5.13
C PHE A 58 -4.98 7.91 4.42
N GLY A 59 -4.51 9.01 3.84
CA GLY A 59 -3.28 9.08 3.05
C GLY A 59 -1.98 9.08 3.87
N TYR A 60 -0.98 8.32 3.43
CA TYR A 60 0.35 8.30 4.01
C TYR A 60 1.40 8.32 2.92
N LEU A 61 2.51 8.97 3.20
CA LEU A 61 3.68 9.06 2.34
C LEU A 61 4.80 8.25 2.97
N LEU A 62 5.21 7.18 2.29
CA LEU A 62 6.29 6.30 2.71
C LEU A 62 7.58 6.77 2.02
N PRO A 63 8.54 7.34 2.76
CA PRO A 63 9.81 7.77 2.18
C PRO A 63 10.67 6.54 1.84
N VAL A 64 11.17 6.47 0.60
CA VAL A 64 12.01 5.36 0.11
C VAL A 64 13.48 5.78 0.13
N THR A 65 14.39 4.85 0.40
CA THR A 65 15.84 5.09 0.44
C THR A 65 16.40 5.66 -0.87
N SER A 66 15.75 5.40 -2.00
CA SER A 66 16.06 5.98 -3.31
C SER A 66 15.76 7.49 -3.42
N GLY A 67 15.11 8.09 -2.42
CA GLY A 67 14.66 9.48 -2.43
C GLY A 67 13.26 9.69 -3.01
N SER A 68 12.60 8.65 -3.52
CA SER A 68 11.19 8.72 -3.93
C SER A 68 10.24 8.52 -2.75
N THR A 69 8.95 8.71 -2.98
CA THR A 69 7.89 8.49 -1.99
C THR A 69 6.81 7.61 -2.59
N VAL A 70 6.32 6.64 -1.81
CA VAL A 70 5.16 5.81 -2.17
C VAL A 70 3.95 6.34 -1.41
N ARG A 71 2.86 6.64 -2.10
CA ARG A 71 1.62 7.04 -1.43
C ARG A 71 0.78 5.82 -1.10
N VAL A 72 0.30 5.71 0.13
CA VAL A 72 -0.63 4.67 0.56
C VAL A 72 -1.89 5.28 1.12
N LEU A 73 -3.06 4.86 0.64
CA LEU A 73 -4.34 5.23 1.25
C LEU A 73 -4.89 4.03 2.03
N MET A 74 -4.86 4.15 3.35
CA MET A 74 -5.17 3.06 4.29
C MET A 74 -6.61 3.16 4.81
N PRO A 75 -7.44 2.12 4.65
CA PRO A 75 -8.77 2.06 5.25
C PRO A 75 -8.74 2.22 6.77
N GLY A 76 -9.62 3.07 7.29
CA GLY A 76 -9.75 3.37 8.71
C GLY A 76 -10.63 2.41 9.50
N VAL A 77 -10.62 1.11 9.21
CA VAL A 77 -11.45 0.10 9.89
C VAL A 77 -10.59 -0.99 10.53
N ASP A 78 -11.21 -1.92 11.25
CA ASP A 78 -10.49 -3.00 11.93
C ASP A 78 -9.54 -3.76 11.00
N LEU A 79 -8.32 -3.99 11.48
CA LEU A 79 -7.26 -4.68 10.73
C LEU A 79 -7.73 -6.00 10.13
N GLN A 80 -8.50 -6.80 10.87
CA GLN A 80 -9.01 -8.08 10.40
C GLN A 80 -9.88 -7.92 9.15
N ARG A 81 -10.66 -6.83 9.05
CA ARG A 81 -11.49 -6.53 7.88
C ARG A 81 -10.65 -6.08 6.68
N VAL A 82 -9.52 -5.41 6.91
CA VAL A 82 -8.63 -4.97 5.82
C VAL A 82 -7.73 -6.11 5.33
N ARG A 83 -7.25 -6.95 6.25
CA ARG A 83 -6.19 -7.94 6.00
C ARG A 83 -6.71 -9.34 5.72
N ASP A 84 -7.72 -9.78 6.47
CA ASP A 84 -8.10 -11.19 6.56
C ASP A 84 -9.47 -11.48 5.91
N ASP A 85 -10.27 -10.45 5.62
CA ASP A 85 -11.52 -10.57 4.88
C ASP A 85 -11.25 -10.69 3.37
N LEU A 86 -11.63 -11.83 2.79
CA LEU A 86 -11.49 -12.13 1.36
C LEU A 86 -12.81 -11.96 0.59
N THR A 87 -13.83 -11.41 1.24
CA THR A 87 -15.10 -11.13 0.57
C THR A 87 -14.99 -9.91 -0.33
N VAL A 88 -15.91 -9.79 -1.27
CA VAL A 88 -16.02 -8.61 -2.16
C VAL A 88 -16.34 -7.31 -1.41
N ALA A 89 -16.68 -7.39 -0.12
CA ALA A 89 -16.97 -6.24 0.74
C ALA A 89 -15.74 -5.79 1.57
N ALA A 90 -14.65 -6.55 1.51
CA ALA A 90 -13.39 -6.18 2.16
C ALA A 90 -12.84 -4.91 1.49
N PRO A 91 -12.47 -3.87 2.26
CA PRO A 91 -11.94 -2.63 1.70
C PRO A 91 -10.52 -2.85 1.13
N CYS A 92 -10.27 -2.40 -0.09
CA CYS A 92 -8.89 -2.27 -0.59
C CYS A 92 -8.20 -1.06 0.03
N LEU A 93 -6.88 -1.12 0.11
CA LEU A 93 -6.03 0.05 0.23
C LEU A 93 -5.54 0.47 -1.16
N TYR A 94 -5.02 1.68 -1.28
CA TYR A 94 -4.37 2.12 -2.50
C TYR A 94 -2.87 2.25 -2.27
N VAL A 95 -2.08 1.85 -3.28
CA VAL A 95 -0.63 2.07 -3.34
C VAL A 95 -0.36 2.79 -4.66
N ASP A 96 0.19 4.00 -4.59
CA ASP A 96 0.35 4.92 -5.72
C ASP A 96 -0.93 5.06 -6.57
N ASP A 97 -2.04 5.32 -5.88
CA ASP A 97 -3.38 5.51 -6.45
C ASP A 97 -4.03 4.27 -7.13
N GLU A 98 -3.37 3.11 -7.10
CA GLU A 98 -3.92 1.84 -7.58
C GLU A 98 -4.51 1.00 -6.43
N PRO A 99 -5.72 0.41 -6.58
CA PRO A 99 -6.37 -0.35 -5.52
C PRO A 99 -5.82 -1.79 -5.41
N TRP A 100 -5.53 -2.21 -4.18
CA TRP A 100 -4.99 -3.54 -3.89
C TRP A 100 -5.61 -4.12 -2.61
N TRP A 101 -5.88 -5.42 -2.63
CA TRP A 101 -6.10 -6.19 -1.39
C TRP A 101 -4.78 -6.35 -0.64
N TRP A 102 -4.86 -6.53 0.67
CA TRP A 102 -3.71 -6.51 1.57
C TRP A 102 -2.47 -7.27 1.07
N PRO A 103 -2.55 -8.57 0.70
CA PRO A 103 -1.35 -9.31 0.31
C PRO A 103 -0.67 -8.69 -0.93
N SER A 104 -1.46 -8.31 -1.94
CA SER A 104 -0.96 -7.68 -3.16
C SER A 104 -0.43 -6.27 -2.88
N ALA A 105 -1.06 -5.52 -1.99
CA ALA A 105 -0.62 -4.19 -1.61
C ALA A 105 0.77 -4.23 -0.95
N VAL A 106 1.01 -5.21 -0.07
CA VAL A 106 2.33 -5.42 0.55
C VAL A 106 3.36 -5.75 -0.53
N THR A 107 3.08 -6.69 -1.43
CA THR A 107 4.01 -7.02 -2.53
C THR A 107 4.32 -5.81 -3.42
N GLN A 108 3.31 -4.99 -3.74
CA GLN A 108 3.50 -3.78 -4.55
C GLN A 108 4.34 -2.74 -3.80
N ALA A 109 4.08 -2.51 -2.51
CA ALA A 109 4.88 -1.60 -1.70
C ALA A 109 6.32 -2.10 -1.52
N VAL A 110 6.52 -3.41 -1.36
CA VAL A 110 7.86 -4.02 -1.37
C VAL A 110 8.56 -3.72 -2.68
N GLY A 111 7.93 -3.99 -3.83
CA GLY A 111 8.53 -3.69 -5.14
C GLY A 111 8.84 -2.21 -5.35
N ALA A 112 7.99 -1.31 -4.86
CA ALA A 112 8.18 0.13 -4.97
C ALA A 112 9.29 0.66 -4.05
N THR A 113 9.48 0.01 -2.89
CA THR A 113 10.49 0.40 -1.89
C THR A 113 11.82 -0.34 -2.07
N ALA A 114 11.79 -1.51 -2.71
CA ALA A 114 12.95 -2.29 -3.07
C ALA A 114 13.51 -1.78 -4.40
N ARG A 115 14.30 -0.70 -4.34
CA ARG A 115 15.25 -0.41 -5.41
C ARG A 115 16.66 -0.75 -4.95
N LEU A 116 17.27 -1.66 -5.71
CA LEU A 116 18.69 -1.99 -5.64
C LEU A 116 19.52 -0.71 -5.69
N ALA A 117 20.47 -0.60 -4.76
CA ALA A 117 21.67 0.17 -4.99
C ALA A 117 22.42 -0.45 -6.20
N VAL A 118 22.07 -0.04 -7.41
CA VAL A 118 22.95 -0.19 -8.59
C VAL A 118 23.43 1.21 -9.00
N ALA A 119 24.17 1.80 -8.08
CA ALA A 119 25.20 2.79 -8.33
C ALA A 119 26.26 2.40 -7.29
N GLU A 120 27.23 1.55 -7.60
CA GLU A 120 28.48 1.91 -8.27
C GLU A 120 29.13 0.69 -8.96
N LEU A 121 28.84 0.44 -10.24
CA LEU A 121 29.62 -0.54 -11.04
C LEU A 121 29.95 -0.05 -12.45
N THR A 122 29.82 1.25 -12.72
CA THR A 122 30.31 1.89 -13.94
C THR A 122 31.20 3.09 -13.61
N GLY A 123 32.21 2.83 -12.79
CA GLY A 123 33.42 3.64 -12.70
C GLY A 123 34.61 2.77 -13.10
N GLN A 124 34.62 2.32 -14.36
CA GLN A 124 35.76 1.61 -14.93
C GLN A 124 36.98 2.53 -14.93
N THR A 125 38.08 1.91 -14.52
CA THR A 125 39.49 2.15 -14.83
C THR A 125 39.73 2.58 -16.30
N GLU A 126 40.84 3.30 -16.52
CA GLU A 126 41.51 3.66 -17.79
C GLU A 126 40.96 4.96 -18.41
N ASP A 127 41.72 6.04 -18.61
CA ASP A 127 43.15 6.23 -18.98
C ASP A 127 43.99 7.00 -17.94
#